data_AF-A0A2E3AKT2-F1
#
_entry.id   AF-A0A2E3AKT2-F1
#
_cell.length_a   1.000
_cell.length_b   1.000
_cell.length_c   1.000
_cell.angle_alpha   90.00
_cell.angle_beta   90.00
_cell.angle_gamma   90.00
#
_symmetry.space_group_name_H-M   'P 1'
#
loop_
_entity.id
_entity.type
_entity.pdbx_description
1 polymer ?
#
loop_
_entity_poly.entity_id
_entity_poly.type
_entity_poly.pdbx_seq_one_letter_code
_entity_poly.pdbx_strand_id
1 'polypeptide(L)' 'MWDFIDGAAFDEISKRRNESKFEELTLNPSYLIDVANRDLSTTVLGKNISFPVMIAPAGGQRQHHP' A
#
# COMPACT_ATOMS: atom_id res chain seq x y z
N MET A 1 0.17 6.97 -21.93
CA MET A 1 0.18 7.74 -20.65
C MET A 1 -0.23 6.87 -19.48
N TRP A 2 -1.25 6.02 -19.64
CA TRP A 2 -1.54 4.96 -18.67
C TRP A 2 -0.33 4.03 -18.45
N ASP A 3 0.38 3.67 -19.51
CA ASP A 3 1.60 2.82 -19.44
C ASP A 3 2.72 3.42 -18.57
N PHE A 4 2.75 4.75 -18.37
CA PHE A 4 3.71 5.39 -17.47
C PHE A 4 3.35 5.17 -15.99
N ILE A 5 2.06 5.08 -15.68
CA ILE A 5 1.56 4.85 -14.32
C ILE A 5 1.59 3.36 -14.00
N ASP A 6 1.09 2.53 -14.91
CA ASP A 6 0.87 1.11 -14.68
C ASP A 6 2.09 0.25 -15.06
N GLY A 7 2.89 0.68 -16.04
CA GLY A 7 3.98 -0.14 -16.57
C GLY A 7 5.12 -0.41 -15.58
N ALA A 8 5.74 -1.58 -15.73
CA ALA A 8 6.96 -1.95 -15.01
C ALA A 8 8.08 -2.36 -15.98
N ALA A 9 9.25 -2.71 -15.44
CA ALA A 9 10.41 -3.04 -16.27
C ALA A 9 10.19 -4.33 -17.09
N PHE A 10 10.55 -4.27 -18.38
CA PHE A 10 10.58 -5.38 -19.32
C PHE A 10 9.29 -6.23 -19.35
N ASP A 11 9.36 -7.45 -18.85
CA ASP A 11 8.28 -8.44 -18.84
C ASP A 11 7.38 -8.35 -17.59
N GLU A 12 7.63 -7.34 -16.75
CA GLU A 12 6.91 -7.02 -15.52
C GLU A 12 6.87 -8.15 -14.49
N ILE A 13 7.82 -9.11 -14.55
CA ILE A 13 7.85 -10.26 -13.64
C ILE A 13 7.91 -9.79 -12.17
N SER A 14 8.73 -8.78 -11.87
CA SER A 14 8.86 -8.27 -10.51
C SER A 14 7.59 -7.58 -10.00
N LYS A 15 6.83 -6.90 -10.88
CA LYS A 15 5.54 -6.28 -10.52
C LYS A 15 4.54 -7.36 -10.12
N ARG A 16 4.33 -8.36 -11.00
CA ARG A 16 3.44 -9.52 -10.71
C ARG A 16 3.87 -10.25 -9.44
N ARG A 17 5.17 -10.45 -9.23
CA ARG A 17 5.70 -11.11 -8.04
C ARG A 17 5.37 -10.35 -6.75
N ASN A 18 5.46 -9.01 -6.75
CA ASN A 18 5.11 -8.20 -5.58
C ASN A 18 3.63 -8.38 -5.21
N GLU A 19 2.74 -8.43 -6.22
CA GLU A 19 1.30 -8.63 -6.03
C GLU A 19 0.98 -10.03 -5.53
N SER A 20 1.46 -11.07 -6.20
CA SER A 20 1.19 -12.47 -5.81
C SER A 20 1.70 -12.81 -4.41
N LYS A 21 2.72 -12.11 -3.91
CA LYS A 21 3.20 -12.33 -2.54
C LYS A 21 2.19 -11.93 -1.46
N PHE A 22 1.29 -10.99 -1.74
CA PHE A 22 0.20 -10.67 -0.81
C PHE A 22 -0.89 -11.75 -0.81
N GLU A 23 -1.12 -12.41 -1.94
CA GLU A 23 -2.11 -13.50 -2.06
C GLU A 23 -1.69 -14.77 -1.30
N GLU A 24 -0.38 -14.97 -1.13
CA GLU A 24 0.17 -16.07 -0.33
C GLU A 24 -0.05 -15.86 1.20
N LEU A 25 -0.36 -14.64 1.64
CA LEU A 25 -0.55 -14.32 3.06
C LEU A 25 -2.02 -14.53 3.46
N THR A 26 -2.23 -15.29 4.53
CA THR A 26 -3.55 -15.47 5.15
C THR A 26 -3.58 -14.77 6.51
N LEU A 27 -4.68 -14.08 6.80
CA LEU A 27 -4.94 -13.54 8.13
C LEU A 27 -5.45 -14.66 9.04
N ASN A 28 -4.88 -14.77 10.24
CA ASN A 28 -5.43 -15.60 11.32
C ASN A 28 -6.22 -14.71 12.29
N PRO A 29 -7.52 -14.47 12.06
CA PRO A 29 -8.30 -13.56 12.88
C PRO A 29 -8.51 -14.13 14.29
N SER A 30 -8.43 -13.27 15.28
CA SER A 30 -8.85 -13.59 16.65
C SER A 30 -10.35 -13.38 16.79
N TYR A 31 -11.05 -14.35 17.39
CA TYR A 31 -12.50 -14.33 17.57
C TYR A 31 -12.90 -13.91 18.98
N LEU A 32 -14.14 -13.42 19.12
CA LEU A 32 -14.75 -13.03 20.41
C LEU A 32 -13.99 -11.92 21.15
N ILE A 33 -13.27 -11.05 20.41
CA ILE A 33 -12.62 -9.87 20.96
C ILE A 33 -13.47 -8.64 20.62
N ASP A 34 -13.70 -7.78 21.62
CA ASP A 34 -14.30 -6.48 21.35
C ASP A 34 -13.32 -5.61 20.57
N VAL A 35 -13.79 -5.19 19.40
CA VAL A 35 -13.03 -4.40 18.46
C VAL A 35 -13.59 -2.98 18.37
N ALA A 36 -14.59 -2.56 19.15
CA ALA A 36 -15.30 -1.28 19.00
C ALA A 36 -14.37 -0.07 18.76
N ASN A 37 -13.23 -0.01 19.47
CA ASN A 37 -12.22 1.02 19.29
C ASN A 37 -11.01 0.46 18.53
N ARG A 38 -10.73 1.01 17.34
CA ARG A 38 -9.50 0.72 16.58
C ARG A 38 -8.67 1.99 16.46
N ASP A 39 -7.49 1.98 17.04
CA ASP A 39 -6.48 3.00 16.80
C ASP A 39 -5.52 2.49 15.73
N LEU A 40 -5.50 3.16 14.57
CA LEU A 40 -4.61 2.85 13.46
C LEU A 40 -3.42 3.82 13.41
N SER A 41 -3.29 4.70 14.40
CA SER A 41 -2.16 5.59 14.49
C SER A 41 -0.86 4.84 14.76
N THR A 42 0.23 5.39 14.25
CA THR A 42 1.57 4.82 14.46
C THR A 42 2.62 5.93 14.41
N THR A 43 3.86 5.62 14.75
CA THR A 43 4.98 6.56 14.69
C THR A 43 5.97 6.11 13.62
N VAL A 44 6.25 7.01 12.68
CA VAL A 44 7.23 6.80 11.60
C VAL A 44 8.26 7.93 11.68
N LEU A 45 9.55 7.57 11.79
CA LEU A 45 10.66 8.53 11.88
C LEU A 45 10.44 9.60 12.96
N GLY A 46 9.87 9.21 14.10
CA GLY A 46 9.58 10.10 15.24
C GLY A 46 8.35 10.99 15.08
N LYS A 47 7.57 10.85 14.00
CA LYS A 47 6.30 11.56 13.81
C LYS A 47 5.11 10.63 13.94
N ASN A 48 4.10 11.06 14.69
CA ASN A 48 2.83 10.36 14.75
C ASN A 48 2.04 10.59 13.45
N ILE A 49 1.52 9.51 12.87
CA ILE A 49 0.60 9.51 11.73
C ILE A 49 -0.67 8.76 12.13
N SER A 50 -1.83 9.19 11.62
CA SER A 50 -3.13 8.63 12.01
C SER A 50 -3.46 7.27 11.39
N PHE A 51 -2.68 6.82 10.41
CA PHE A 51 -2.91 5.60 9.65
C PHE A 51 -1.57 5.02 9.16
N PRO A 52 -1.37 3.69 9.14
CA PRO A 52 -0.07 3.09 8.89
C PRO A 52 0.23 2.90 7.39
N VAL A 53 -0.17 3.88 6.56
CA VAL A 53 0.08 3.91 5.11
C VAL A 53 0.48 5.33 4.73
N MET A 54 1.44 5.44 3.83
CA MET A 54 1.97 6.72 3.34
C MET A 54 2.00 6.74 1.82
N ILE A 55 2.01 7.95 1.26
CA ILE A 55 2.15 8.17 -0.18
C ILE A 55 3.61 7.98 -0.57
N ALA A 56 3.87 6.99 -1.43
CA ALA A 56 5.18 6.85 -2.07
C ALA A 56 5.40 8.00 -3.07
N PRO A 57 6.63 8.52 -3.21
CA PRO A 57 6.91 9.57 -4.16
C PRO A 57 6.73 9.08 -5.59
N ALA A 58 5.84 9.73 -6.36
CA ALA A 58 5.57 9.44 -7.76
C ALA A 58 5.39 10.73 -8.57
N GLY A 59 6.09 10.84 -9.70
CA GLY A 59 6.03 12.01 -10.60
C GLY A 59 4.78 12.06 -11.48
N GLY A 60 4.62 13.15 -12.25
CA GLY A 60 3.60 13.24 -13.30
C GLY A 60 2.19 13.63 -12.86
N GLN A 61 1.93 13.83 -11.56
CA GLN A 61 0.57 14.01 -11.01
C GLN A 61 -0.29 15.07 -11.73
N ARG A 62 0.27 16.24 -12.08
CA ARG A 62 -0.44 17.32 -12.81
C ARG A 62 -0.90 16.95 -14.21
N GLN A 63 -0.27 15.95 -14.83
CA GLN A 63 -0.64 15.48 -16.15
C GLN A 63 -1.82 14.49 -16.05
N HIS A 64 -1.95 13.81 -14.91
CA HIS A 64 -2.97 12.77 -14.68
C HIS A 64 -4.23 13.29 -13.99
N HIS A 65 -4.10 14.34 -13.17
CA HIS A 65 -5.21 15.06 -12.52
C HIS A 65 -4.97 16.57 -12.71
N PRO A 66 -5.44 17.14 -13.83
CA PRO A 66 -5.33 18.58 -14.12
C PRO A 66 -6.11 19.46 -13.13
#